data_AF-A0A8T3YMM9-F1
#
_entry.id   AF-A0A8T3YMM9-F1
#
_cell.length_a   1.000
_cell.length_b   1.000
_cell.length_c   1.000
_cell.angle_alpha   90.00
_cell.angle_beta   90.00
_cell.angle_gamma   90.00
#
_symmetry.space_group_name_H-M   'P 1'
#
loop_
_entity.id
_entity.type
_entity.pdbx_description
1 polymer ?
#
loop_
_entity_poly.entity_id
_entity_poly.type
_entity_poly.pdbx_seq_one_letter_code
_entity_poly.pdbx_strand_id
1 'polypeptide(L)'
;MISGQELRKVAAARAVKDVAFMEKDYAITWALKAIYSNKDLSNMLIFKGGTCLSKIYGENYRLSEDLDFSTPVNRQPTPEWFEQHLSTAFEQAKMEGGPDLRVKTGDTHATPGHIIFQIQYNATLGHAGRLKLDVSL
;
A
#
# COMPACT_ATOMS: atom_id res chain seq x y z
N MET A 1 -12.81 6.00 8.72
CA MET A 1 -12.77 5.42 7.37
C MET A 1 -13.85 6.07 6.53
N ILE A 2 -13.57 6.38 5.26
CA ILE A 2 -14.61 6.90 4.35
C ILE A 2 -15.74 5.87 4.20
N SER A 3 -16.97 6.34 4.01
CA SER A 3 -18.11 5.47 3.74
C SER A 3 -18.17 5.05 2.27
N GLY A 4 -18.88 3.97 1.97
CA GLY A 4 -19.09 3.54 0.58
C GLY A 4 -19.84 4.59 -0.25
N GLN A 5 -20.68 5.41 0.39
CA GLN A 5 -21.36 6.52 -0.27
C GLN A 5 -20.38 7.65 -0.63
N GLU A 6 -19.46 8.00 0.27
CA GLU A 6 -18.41 9.00 -0.02
C GLU A 6 -17.46 8.51 -1.10
N LEU A 7 -17.07 7.23 -1.06
CA LEU A 7 -16.22 6.64 -2.09
C LEU A 7 -16.87 6.74 -3.48
N ARG A 8 -18.16 6.42 -3.60
CA ARG A 8 -18.93 6.57 -4.86
C ARG A 8 -19.02 8.03 -5.31
N LYS A 9 -19.18 8.98 -4.39
CA LYS A 9 -19.18 10.42 -4.72
C LYS A 9 -17.84 10.86 -5.30
N VAL A 10 -16.73 10.45 -4.68
CA VAL A 10 -15.38 10.75 -5.18
C VAL A 10 -15.13 10.09 -6.54
N ALA A 11 -15.55 8.83 -6.71
CA ALA A 11 -15.45 8.12 -7.99
C ALA A 11 -16.18 8.87 -9.12
N ALA A 12 -17.42 9.28 -8.87
CA ALA A 12 -18.22 10.04 -9.82
C ALA A 12 -17.58 11.39 -10.16
N ALA A 13 -17.08 12.12 -9.15
CA ALA A 13 -16.40 13.40 -9.35
C ALA A 13 -15.12 13.30 -10.20
N ARG A 14 -14.47 12.13 -10.19
CA ARG A 14 -13.26 11.83 -10.99
C ARG A 14 -13.57 11.09 -12.30
N ALA A 15 -14.84 10.97 -12.68
CA ALA A 15 -15.29 10.21 -13.85
C ALA A 15 -14.80 8.73 -13.86
N VAL A 16 -14.55 8.17 -12.67
CA VAL A 16 -14.12 6.78 -12.51
C VAL A 16 -15.35 5.89 -12.38
N LYS A 17 -15.54 5.00 -13.36
CA LYS A 17 -16.71 4.09 -13.39
C LYS A 17 -16.59 2.93 -12.41
N ASP A 18 -15.36 2.46 -12.17
CA ASP A 18 -15.11 1.35 -11.26
C ASP A 18 -14.85 1.86 -9.83
N VAL A 19 -15.84 1.65 -8.95
CA VAL A 19 -15.75 2.07 -7.54
C VAL A 19 -14.78 1.19 -6.76
N ALA A 20 -14.63 -0.09 -7.13
CA ALA A 20 -13.66 -0.98 -6.50
C ALA A 20 -12.23 -0.52 -6.81
N PHE A 21 -12.01 0.04 -8.00
CA PHE A 21 -10.75 0.70 -8.33
C PHE A 21 -10.46 1.89 -7.39
N MET A 22 -11.44 2.79 -7.15
CA MET A 22 -11.25 3.90 -6.22
C MET A 22 -10.99 3.44 -4.79
N GLU A 23 -11.58 2.33 -4.38
CA GLU A 23 -11.34 1.73 -3.07
C GLU A 23 -9.90 1.24 -2.92
N LYS A 24 -9.38 0.58 -3.96
CA LYS A 24 -8.01 0.11 -4.00
C LYS A 24 -7.03 1.29 -3.99
N ASP A 25 -7.31 2.35 -4.73
CA ASP A 25 -6.54 3.60 -4.71
C ASP A 25 -6.50 4.23 -3.31
N TYR A 26 -7.63 4.20 -2.60
CA TYR A 26 -7.75 4.65 -1.21
C TYR A 26 -6.88 3.79 -0.27
N ALA A 27 -6.94 2.46 -0.39
CA ALA A 27 -6.10 1.55 0.40
C ALA A 27 -4.60 1.75 0.13
N ILE A 28 -4.19 1.89 -1.14
CA ILE A 28 -2.82 2.21 -1.55
C ILE A 28 -2.35 3.53 -0.92
N THR A 29 -3.21 4.55 -0.94
CA THR A 29 -2.88 5.87 -0.36
C THR A 29 -2.64 5.78 1.14
N TRP A 30 -3.46 5.02 1.87
CA TRP A 30 -3.26 4.79 3.29
C TRP A 30 -2.03 3.94 3.60
N ALA A 31 -1.73 2.92 2.78
CA ALA A 31 -0.52 2.13 2.92
C ALA A 31 0.74 2.99 2.74
N LEU A 32 0.77 3.84 1.70
CA LEU A 32 1.86 4.79 1.48
C LEU A 32 2.00 5.78 2.64
N LYS A 33 0.88 6.35 3.10
CA LYS A 33 0.87 7.24 4.26
C LYS A 33 1.44 6.55 5.50
N ALA A 34 1.02 5.32 5.79
CA ALA A 34 1.50 4.54 6.92
C ALA A 34 3.01 4.29 6.84
N ILE A 35 3.49 3.81 5.68
CA ILE A 35 4.90 3.56 5.40
C ILE A 35 5.75 4.80 5.63
N TYR A 36 5.34 5.95 5.05
CA TYR A 36 6.11 7.18 5.13
C TYR A 36 5.91 7.98 6.44
N SER A 37 4.93 7.62 7.26
CA SER A 37 4.79 8.15 8.63
C SER A 37 5.66 7.41 9.64
N ASN A 38 6.06 6.16 9.33
CA ASN A 38 7.00 5.40 10.12
C ASN A 38 8.45 5.75 9.72
N LYS A 39 9.24 6.27 10.67
CA LYS A 39 10.61 6.76 10.39
C LYS A 39 11.52 5.68 9.82
N ASP A 40 11.48 4.47 10.37
CA ASP A 40 12.35 3.37 9.95
C ASP A 40 12.03 2.90 8.53
N LEU A 41 10.74 2.71 8.24
CA LEU A 41 10.27 2.37 6.88
C LEU A 41 10.55 3.49 5.88
N SER A 42 10.28 4.75 6.23
CA SER A 42 10.51 5.90 5.35
C SER A 42 11.99 6.06 4.95
N ASN A 43 12.92 5.70 5.84
CA ASN A 43 14.36 5.72 5.59
C ASN A 43 14.86 4.48 4.84
N MET A 44 14.04 3.43 4.74
CA MET A 44 14.40 2.15 4.13
C MET A 44 13.76 1.96 2.76
N LEU A 45 12.55 2.47 2.54
CA LEU A 45 11.74 2.21 1.36
C LEU A 45 11.72 3.39 0.40
N ILE A 46 12.34 3.20 -0.77
CA ILE A 46 12.32 4.16 -1.88
C ILE A 46 11.20 3.76 -2.84
N PHE A 47 10.14 4.56 -2.94
CA PHE A 47 8.98 4.26 -3.78
C PHE A 47 9.29 4.44 -5.27
N LYS A 48 8.94 3.43 -6.07
CA LYS A 48 9.21 3.37 -7.51
C LYS A 48 8.03 2.72 -8.26
N GLY A 49 8.24 2.43 -9.54
CA GLY A 49 7.27 1.69 -10.37
C GLY A 49 6.11 2.53 -10.88
N GLY A 50 5.12 1.85 -11.47
CA GLY A 50 3.98 2.48 -12.14
C GLY A 50 3.06 3.24 -11.18
N THR A 51 2.88 2.73 -9.96
CA THR A 51 2.07 3.37 -8.92
C THR A 51 2.71 4.65 -8.41
N CYS A 52 4.04 4.72 -8.35
CA CYS A 52 4.75 5.95 -8.03
C CYS A 52 4.51 7.02 -9.10
N LEU A 53 4.64 6.63 -10.38
CA LEU A 53 4.39 7.54 -11.50
C LEU A 53 2.93 8.02 -11.54
N SER A 54 1.95 7.15 -11.31
CA SER A 54 0.53 7.54 -11.30
C SER A 54 0.19 8.47 -10.14
N LYS A 55 0.77 8.26 -8.95
CA LYS A 55 0.56 9.12 -7.77
C LYS A 55 1.21 10.50 -7.91
N ILE A 56 2.30 10.62 -8.66
CA ILE A 56 3.03 11.89 -8.83
C ILE A 56 2.55 12.66 -10.07
N TYR A 57 2.36 11.97 -11.20
CA TYR A 57 2.12 12.61 -12.51
C TYR A 57 0.67 12.52 -13.01
N GLY A 58 -0.19 11.70 -12.39
CA GLY A 58 -1.63 11.69 -12.68
C GLY A 58 -2.03 11.06 -14.03
N GLU A 59 -3.04 11.66 -14.67
CA GLU A 59 -4.16 11.08 -15.44
C GLU A 59 -3.85 10.16 -16.64
N ASN A 60 -2.59 10.02 -17.06
CA ASN A 60 -2.21 9.24 -18.25
C ASN A 60 -1.45 7.94 -17.95
N TYR A 61 -1.25 7.57 -16.67
CA TYR A 61 -0.59 6.33 -16.31
C TYR A 61 -1.57 5.17 -16.10
N ARG A 62 -1.24 4.03 -16.71
CA ARG A 62 -1.91 2.75 -16.45
C ARG A 62 -1.95 2.51 -14.95
N LEU A 63 -3.16 2.21 -14.47
CA LEU A 63 -3.42 1.94 -13.06
C LEU A 63 -2.66 0.69 -12.64
N SER A 64 -1.69 0.89 -11.75
CA SER A 64 -0.91 -0.17 -11.14
C SER A 64 -1.44 -0.39 -9.73
N GLU A 65 -1.71 -1.64 -9.43
CA GLU A 65 -2.33 -2.10 -8.19
C GLU A 65 -1.30 -2.52 -7.13
N ASP A 66 -0.04 -2.54 -7.53
CA ASP A 66 1.09 -3.02 -6.75
C ASP A 66 1.91 -1.85 -6.19
N LEU A 67 2.55 -2.05 -5.05
CA LEU A 67 3.48 -1.11 -4.45
C LEU A 67 4.91 -1.60 -4.65
N ASP A 68 5.69 -0.90 -5.46
CA ASP A 68 7.09 -1.26 -5.73
C ASP A 68 8.05 -0.35 -4.96
N PHE A 69 8.99 -0.96 -4.24
CA PHE A 69 10.01 -0.27 -3.46
C PHE A 69 11.40 -0.83 -3.72
N SER A 70 12.42 -0.02 -3.45
CA SER A 70 13.82 -0.45 -3.39
C SER A 70 14.44 -0.06 -2.04
N THR A 71 15.41 -0.84 -1.58
CA THR A 71 16.24 -0.50 -0.40
C THR A 71 17.57 0.15 -0.80
N PRO A 72 18.18 0.95 0.08
CA PRO A 72 19.55 1.40 -0.11
C PRO A 72 20.53 0.21 -0.12
N VAL A 73 21.48 0.20 -1.06
CA VAL A 73 22.47 -0.89 -1.30
C VAL A 73 23.23 -1.32 -0.04
N ASN A 74 23.38 -0.42 0.92
CA ASN A 74 24.18 -0.63 2.13
C ASN A 74 23.33 -1.13 3.32
N ARG A 75 22.06 -1.48 3.09
CA ARG A 75 21.13 -1.94 4.12
C ARG A 75 20.47 -3.24 3.66
N GLN A 76 20.43 -4.23 4.52
CA GLN A 76 19.80 -5.53 4.27
C GLN A 76 18.80 -5.86 5.39
N PRO A 77 17.64 -5.18 5.41
CA PRO A 77 16.56 -5.54 6.32
C PRO A 77 16.06 -6.96 6.03
N THR A 78 15.71 -7.69 7.09
CA THR A 78 15.12 -9.03 6.94
C THR A 78 13.61 -8.93 6.66
N PRO A 79 12.99 -9.98 6.09
CA PRO A 79 11.54 -10.11 6.01
C PRO A 79 10.83 -9.80 7.33
N GLU A 80 11.30 -10.35 8.46
CA GLU A 80 10.71 -10.18 9.78
C GLU A 80 10.78 -8.74 10.26
N TRP A 81 11.89 -8.05 9.96
CA TRP A 81 12.03 -6.63 10.25
C TRP A 81 10.94 -5.83 9.53
N PHE A 82 10.71 -6.08 8.24
CA PHE A 82 9.65 -5.41 7.50
C PHE A 82 8.26 -5.76 8.03
N GLU A 83 7.97 -7.04 8.31
CA GLU A 83 6.68 -7.46 8.85
C GLU A 83 6.36 -6.73 10.15
N GLN A 84 7.32 -6.63 11.07
CA GLN A 84 7.15 -5.92 12.34
C GLN A 84 6.83 -4.44 12.12
N HIS A 85 7.62 -3.74 11.31
CA HIS A 85 7.45 -2.29 11.11
C HIS A 85 6.20 -1.96 10.29
N LEU A 86 5.87 -2.77 9.27
CA LEU A 86 4.64 -2.64 8.51
C LEU A 86 3.41 -2.87 9.40
N SER A 87 3.45 -3.89 10.26
CA SER A 87 2.36 -4.15 11.21
C SER A 87 2.14 -2.96 12.15
N THR A 88 3.22 -2.40 12.72
CA THR A 88 3.13 -1.20 13.56
C THR A 88 2.57 0.00 12.79
N ALA A 89 3.06 0.24 11.58
CA ALA A 89 2.60 1.35 10.75
C ALA A 89 1.11 1.24 10.38
N PHE A 90 0.64 0.03 10.06
CA PHE A 90 -0.76 -0.20 9.70
C PHE A 90 -1.70 -0.12 10.90
N GLU A 91 -1.28 -0.55 12.08
CA GLU A 91 -2.06 -0.34 13.30
C GLU A 91 -2.22 1.16 13.61
N GLN A 92 -1.15 1.95 13.43
CA GLN A 92 -1.25 3.41 13.55
C GLN A 92 -2.22 4.01 12.51
N ALA A 93 -2.12 3.60 11.25
CA ALA A 93 -3.03 4.08 10.20
C ALA A 93 -4.51 3.78 10.53
N LYS A 94 -4.78 2.60 11.12
CA LYS A 94 -6.12 2.22 11.59
C LYS A 94 -6.60 3.11 12.74
N MET A 95 -5.75 3.40 13.73
CA MET A 95 -6.07 4.32 14.83
C MET A 95 -6.38 5.75 14.33
N GLU A 96 -5.76 6.18 13.23
CA GLU A 96 -6.03 7.44 12.54
C GLU A 96 -7.30 7.42 11.68
N GLY A 97 -8.06 6.32 11.69
CA GLY A 97 -9.31 6.16 10.94
C GLY A 97 -9.13 5.67 9.51
N GLY A 98 -7.94 5.16 9.15
CA GLY A 98 -7.68 4.47 7.90
C GLY A 98 -8.37 3.10 7.79
N PRO A 99 -8.25 2.42 6.64
CA PRO A 99 -8.70 1.04 6.50
C PRO A 99 -7.86 0.11 7.38
N ASP A 100 -8.43 -1.04 7.75
CA ASP A 100 -7.72 -2.10 8.49
C ASP A 100 -6.79 -2.82 7.52
N LEU A 101 -5.54 -2.33 7.39
CA LEU A 101 -4.47 -2.91 6.59
C LEU A 101 -3.70 -3.94 7.43
N ARG A 102 -3.35 -5.09 6.86
CA ARG A 102 -2.62 -6.15 7.56
C ARG A 102 -1.60 -6.81 6.65
N VAL A 103 -0.38 -6.97 7.16
CA VAL A 103 0.58 -7.92 6.60
C VAL A 103 0.44 -9.24 7.36
N LYS A 104 0.40 -10.38 6.65
CA LYS A 104 0.37 -11.69 7.29
C LYS A 104 1.76 -12.30 7.34
N THR A 105 2.17 -12.72 8.54
CA THR A 105 3.36 -13.55 8.73
C THR A 105 3.26 -14.82 7.90
N GLY A 106 4.27 -15.07 7.06
CA GLY A 106 4.32 -16.22 6.15
C GLY A 106 3.74 -16.00 4.76
N ASP A 107 3.09 -14.86 4.49
CA ASP A 107 2.76 -14.41 3.13
C ASP A 107 3.94 -13.64 2.48
N THR A 108 5.12 -13.73 3.10
CA THR A 108 6.35 -13.12 2.63
C THR A 108 7.12 -14.10 1.76
N HIS A 109 7.22 -13.80 0.48
CA HIS A 109 8.01 -14.57 -0.47
C HIS A 109 9.33 -13.86 -0.73
N ALA A 110 10.41 -14.42 -0.20
CA ALA A 110 11.77 -14.00 -0.56
C ALA A 110 12.20 -14.74 -1.83
N THR A 111 12.50 -14.00 -2.88
CA THR A 111 13.17 -14.49 -4.09
C THR A 111 14.52 -13.80 -4.21
N PRO A 112 15.48 -14.31 -5.02
CA PRO A 112 16.76 -13.63 -5.19
C PRO A 112 16.56 -12.15 -5.59
N GLY A 113 16.99 -11.24 -4.71
CA GLY A 113 16.89 -9.79 -4.90
C GLY A 113 15.54 -9.16 -4.57
N HIS A 114 14.53 -9.91 -4.09
CA HIS A 114 13.23 -9.35 -3.76
C HIS A 114 12.60 -9.94 -2.49
N ILE A 115 11.84 -9.11 -1.78
CA ILE A 115 10.92 -9.52 -0.70
C ILE A 115 9.52 -9.05 -1.08
N ILE A 116 8.59 -10.00 -1.23
CA ILE A 116 7.20 -9.72 -1.66
C ILE A 116 6.25 -9.97 -0.49
N PHE A 117 5.39 -9.00 -0.20
CA PHE A 117 4.34 -9.05 0.82
C PHE A 117 2.96 -8.98 0.18
N GLN A 118 1.99 -9.66 0.79
CA GLN A 118 0.57 -9.48 0.53
C GLN A 118 -0.08 -8.69 1.68
N ILE A 119 -0.57 -7.49 1.36
CA ILE A 119 -1.30 -6.65 2.31
C ILE A 119 -2.79 -6.92 2.14
N GLN A 120 -3.43 -7.42 3.19
CA GLN A 120 -4.87 -7.63 3.24
C GLN A 120 -5.55 -6.38 3.78
N TYR A 121 -6.73 -6.04 3.27
CA TYR A 121 -7.52 -4.96 3.86
C TYR A 121 -9.02 -5.24 3.85
N ASN A 122 -9.71 -4.71 4.86
CA ASN A 122 -11.16 -4.68 4.87
C ASN A 122 -11.63 -3.51 4.00
N ALA A 123 -12.27 -3.84 2.88
CA ALA A 123 -12.71 -2.85 1.92
C ALA A 123 -13.97 -2.12 2.45
N THR A 124 -14.10 -0.86 2.11
CA THR A 124 -15.25 0.00 2.46
C THR A 124 -16.57 -0.54 1.88
N LEU A 125 -16.51 -1.25 0.76
CA LEU A 125 -17.62 -1.93 0.09
C LEU A 125 -17.94 -3.31 0.68
N GLY A 126 -17.29 -3.72 1.77
CA GLY A 126 -17.63 -4.92 2.53
C GLY A 126 -17.01 -6.23 2.02
N HIS A 127 -16.02 -6.18 1.13
CA HIS A 127 -15.25 -7.34 0.71
C HIS A 127 -13.82 -7.30 1.26
N ALA A 128 -13.09 -8.41 1.20
CA ALA A 128 -11.67 -8.45 1.50
C ALA A 128 -10.86 -8.07 0.26
N GLY A 129 -9.99 -7.07 0.38
CA GLY A 129 -9.08 -6.63 -0.67
C GLY A 129 -7.64 -7.06 -0.42
N ARG A 130 -6.81 -7.02 -1.48
CA ARG A 130 -5.38 -7.32 -1.42
C ARG A 130 -4.56 -6.31 -2.22
N LEU A 131 -3.41 -5.95 -1.69
CA LEU A 131 -2.34 -5.20 -2.38
C LEU A 131 -1.07 -6.05 -2.35
N LYS A 132 -0.31 -6.05 -3.45
CA LYS A 132 1.06 -6.58 -3.45
C LYS A 132 2.01 -5.45 -3.06
N LEU A 133 2.97 -5.74 -2.20
CA LEU A 133 4.13 -4.87 -1.94
C LEU A 133 5.40 -5.63 -2.29
N ASP A 134 6.20 -5.11 -3.21
CA ASP A 134 7.43 -5.70 -3.71
C ASP A 134 8.62 -4.82 -3.29
N VAL A 135 9.60 -5.40 -2.59
CA VAL A 135 10.81 -4.70 -2.16
C VAL A 135 12.02 -5.32 -2.85
N SER A 136 12.66 -4.58 -3.75
CA SER A 136 13.94 -4.99 -4.33
C SER A 136 15.09 -4.66 -3.37
N LEU A 137 15.94 -5.65 -3.09
CA LEU A 137 17.07 -5.60 -2.15
C LEU A 137 18.33 -4.97 -2.77
#